data_AF-A0AAV2K2X4-F1
#
_entry.id   AF-A0AAV2K2X4-F1
#
_cell.length_a   1.000
_cell.length_b   1.000
_cell.length_c   1.000
_cell.angle_alpha   90.00
_cell.angle_beta   90.00
_cell.angle_gamma   90.00
#
_symmetry.space_group_name_H-M   'P 1'
#
loop_
_entity.id
_entity.type
_entity.pdbx_description
1 polymer ?
#
loop_
_entity_poly.entity_id
_entity_poly.type
_entity_poly.pdbx_seq_one_letter_code
_entity_poly.pdbx_strand_id
1 'polypeptide(L)'
;MDYPRIQIPIEVTLWVLLASFAKIGFHVYHKITVWVPESCLLISIGLIVGAIMHSVNEEPPAVLTSNVFFLYMLPPIVLDSGYFMPTRPFFENIGTVLWFAVVGTLWNSIGIGMSLFAICQIEAFGVQDINLQENLLFATIISAVDPVAVLNVFEDISVNEQLYIVVFGECLFNDAVTVVSGPSSNLTLASPNRHR
;
A
#
# COMPACT_ATOMS: atom_id res chain seq x y z
N MET A 1 26.85 6.86 23.54
CA MET A 1 26.86 7.09 22.08
C MET A 1 25.63 6.38 21.55
N ASP A 2 24.59 7.13 21.21
CA ASP A 2 23.24 6.60 20.97
C ASP A 2 23.14 5.90 19.60
N TYR A 3 23.71 4.69 19.51
CA TYR A 3 23.71 3.85 18.32
C TYR A 3 22.33 3.49 17.74
N PRO A 4 21.26 3.22 18.52
CA PRO A 4 20.00 2.75 17.92
C PRO A 4 19.26 3.82 17.11
N ARG A 5 19.51 5.12 17.36
CA ARG A 5 18.80 6.21 16.68
C ARG A 5 19.34 6.49 15.27
N ILE A 6 20.60 6.15 15.01
CA ILE A 6 21.30 6.41 13.74
C ILE A 6 21.27 5.16 12.84
N GLN A 7 21.20 3.97 13.44
CA GLN A 7 21.13 2.70 12.71
C GLN A 7 19.87 2.61 11.83
N ILE A 8 18.70 3.00 12.35
CA ILE A 8 17.43 2.95 11.63
C ILE A 8 17.47 3.77 10.33
N PRO A 9 17.82 5.08 10.32
CA PRO A 9 17.85 5.85 9.08
C PRO A 9 18.94 5.37 8.11
N ILE A 10 20.08 4.86 8.59
CA ILE A 10 21.13 4.29 7.72
C ILE A 10 20.62 3.02 7.03
N GLU A 11 19.95 2.13 7.76
CA GLU A 11 19.39 0.89 7.23
C GLU A 11 18.30 1.19 6.19
N VAL A 12 17.39 2.14 6.48
CA VAL A 12 16.39 2.64 5.51
C VAL A 12 17.08 3.13 4.24
N THR A 13 18.08 3.99 4.37
CA THR A 13 18.77 4.59 3.22
C THR A 13 19.48 3.52 2.38
N LEU A 14 20.07 2.51 3.01
CA LEU A 14 20.76 1.42 2.34
C LEU A 14 19.78 0.52 1.56
N TRP A 15 18.64 0.17 2.17
CA TRP A 15 17.59 -0.59 1.48
C TRP A 15 16.96 0.18 0.32
N VAL A 16 16.70 1.47 0.50
CA VAL A 16 16.21 2.35 -0.57
C VAL A 16 17.23 2.47 -1.71
N LEU A 17 18.52 2.57 -1.38
CA LEU A 17 19.60 2.60 -2.37
C LEU A 17 19.72 1.27 -3.11
N LEU A 18 19.59 0.13 -2.42
CA LEU A 18 19.58 -1.18 -3.05
C LEU A 18 18.36 -1.35 -3.98
N ALA A 19 17.19 -0.88 -3.57
CA ALA A 19 15.98 -0.86 -4.39
C ALA A 19 16.14 0.05 -5.63
N SER A 20 16.76 1.22 -5.49
CA SER A 20 17.00 2.13 -6.62
C SER A 20 18.03 1.57 -7.62
N PHE A 21 19.08 0.89 -7.15
CA PHE A 21 20.00 0.15 -8.02
C PHE A 21 19.30 -0.99 -8.75
N ALA A 22 18.43 -1.74 -8.07
CA ALA A 22 17.62 -2.78 -8.71
C ALA A 22 16.70 -2.20 -9.79
N LYS A 23 16.01 -1.08 -9.48
CA LYS A 23 15.19 -0.32 -10.43
C LYS A 23 15.97 0.12 -11.68
N ILE A 24 17.17 0.67 -11.50
CA ILE A 24 18.06 1.04 -12.61
C ILE A 24 18.46 -0.20 -13.43
N GLY A 25 18.75 -1.33 -12.77
CA GLY A 25 19.06 -2.59 -13.44
C GLY A 25 17.92 -3.12 -14.32
N PHE A 26 16.66 -3.00 -13.88
CA PHE A 26 15.49 -3.40 -14.67
C PHE A 26 15.24 -2.47 -15.84
N HIS A 27 15.48 -1.17 -15.67
CA HIS A 27 15.34 -0.18 -16.75
C HIS A 27 16.37 -0.38 -17.87
N VAL A 28 17.55 -0.94 -17.56
CA VAL A 28 18.57 -1.32 -18.56
C VAL A 28 18.15 -2.58 -19.34
N TYR A 29 17.35 -3.47 -18.73
CA TYR A 29 16.77 -4.67 -19.38
C TYR A 29 15.39 -4.39 -19.99
N HIS A 30 15.35 -3.50 -20.99
CA HIS A 30 14.13 -3.02 -21.68
C HIS A 30 13.22 -4.14 -22.24
N LYS A 31 13.73 -5.38 -22.42
CA LYS A 31 12.96 -6.48 -23.01
C LYS A 31 11.95 -7.15 -22.06
N ILE A 32 12.11 -6.99 -20.74
CA ILE A 32 11.28 -7.67 -19.72
C ILE A 32 10.13 -6.76 -19.25
N THR A 33 10.38 -5.45 -19.16
CA THR A 33 9.41 -4.45 -18.68
C THR A 33 8.24 -4.19 -19.65
N VAL A 34 8.35 -4.62 -20.92
CA VAL A 34 7.26 -4.48 -21.90
C VAL A 34 6.07 -5.39 -21.59
N TRP A 35 6.29 -6.52 -20.90
CA TRP A 35 5.23 -7.50 -20.59
C TRP A 35 4.77 -7.47 -19.14
N VAL A 36 5.60 -6.99 -18.21
CA VAL A 36 5.33 -7.05 -16.77
C VAL A 36 5.60 -5.67 -16.15
N PRO A 37 4.65 -5.08 -15.39
CA PRO A 37 4.86 -3.84 -14.66
C PRO A 37 6.05 -3.92 -13.70
N GLU A 38 6.77 -2.82 -13.54
CA GLU A 38 7.95 -2.74 -12.67
C GLU A 38 7.63 -3.20 -11.24
N SER A 39 6.47 -2.80 -10.70
CA SER A 39 6.02 -3.18 -9.36
C SER A 39 5.90 -4.70 -9.17
N CYS A 40 5.46 -5.45 -10.18
CA CYS A 40 5.34 -6.91 -10.08
C CYS A 40 6.72 -7.59 -9.98
N LEU A 41 7.72 -7.06 -10.70
CA LEU A 41 9.10 -7.55 -10.61
C LEU A 41 9.69 -7.28 -9.22
N LEU A 42 9.50 -6.05 -8.70
CA LEU A 42 9.97 -5.67 -7.37
C LEU A 42 9.32 -6.50 -6.27
N ILE A 43 8.01 -6.76 -6.34
CA ILE A 43 7.29 -7.65 -5.42
C ILE A 43 7.87 -9.07 -5.48
N SER A 44 8.12 -9.60 -6.68
CA SER A 44 8.67 -10.95 -6.86
C SER A 44 10.06 -11.09 -6.23
N ILE A 45 10.92 -10.08 -6.41
CA ILE A 45 12.26 -10.05 -5.82
C ILE A 45 12.18 -9.94 -4.29
N GLY A 46 11.32 -9.05 -3.79
CA GLY A 46 11.06 -8.91 -2.36
C GLY A 46 10.60 -10.23 -1.73
N LEU A 47 9.75 -10.99 -2.42
CA LEU A 47 9.26 -12.29 -1.97
C LEU A 47 10.39 -13.33 -1.95
N ILE A 48 11.24 -13.38 -2.98
CA ILE A 48 12.41 -14.28 -3.02
C ILE A 48 13.38 -13.95 -1.88
N VAL A 49 13.71 -12.66 -1.69
CA VAL A 49 14.60 -12.22 -0.61
C VAL A 49 13.98 -12.52 0.76
N GLY A 50 12.69 -12.24 0.95
CA GLY A 50 11.96 -12.55 2.18
C GLY A 50 11.92 -14.05 2.49
N ALA A 51 11.72 -14.90 1.48
CA ALA A 51 11.76 -16.35 1.64
C ALA A 51 13.16 -16.87 2.02
N ILE A 52 14.22 -16.28 1.45
CA ILE A 52 15.60 -16.59 1.82
C ILE A 52 15.88 -16.18 3.27
N MET A 53 15.49 -14.96 3.67
CA MET A 53 15.66 -14.49 5.05
C MET A 53 14.90 -15.37 6.06
N HIS A 54 13.67 -15.76 5.73
CA HIS A 54 12.89 -16.68 6.56
C HIS A 54 13.60 -18.04 6.71
N SER A 55 14.22 -18.53 5.64
CA SER A 55 14.98 -19.79 5.67
C SER A 55 16.24 -19.73 6.54
N VAL A 56 16.79 -18.53 6.77
CA VAL A 56 18.01 -18.30 7.58
C VAL A 56 17.67 -17.91 9.03
N ASN A 57 16.38 -17.77 9.40
CA ASN A 57 15.90 -17.27 10.70
C ASN A 57 16.48 -15.90 11.10
N GLU A 58 16.77 -15.04 10.12
CA GLU A 58 17.16 -13.66 10.37
C GLU A 58 15.92 -12.82 10.72
N GLU A 59 16.05 -11.91 11.68
CA GLU A 59 14.98 -10.99 12.03
C GLU A 59 14.72 -10.03 10.86
N PRO A 60 13.44 -9.69 10.60
CA PRO A 60 13.10 -8.76 9.54
C PRO A 60 13.75 -7.38 9.82
N PRO A 61 14.29 -6.72 8.78
CA PRO A 61 14.91 -5.40 8.88
C PRO A 61 14.02 -4.40 9.62
N ALA A 62 14.62 -3.50 10.42
CA ALA A 62 13.88 -2.51 11.21
C ALA A 62 13.01 -1.59 10.34
N VAL A 63 13.38 -1.45 9.06
CA VAL A 63 12.69 -0.65 8.04
C VAL A 63 11.30 -1.19 7.67
N LEU A 64 11.06 -2.49 7.88
CA LEU A 64 9.75 -3.14 7.68
C LEU A 64 8.79 -2.92 8.85
N THR A 65 9.25 -2.27 9.93
CA THR A 65 8.36 -1.90 11.04
C THR A 65 7.38 -0.84 10.55
N SER A 66 6.07 -1.07 10.75
CA SER A 66 5.01 -0.18 10.28
C SER A 66 5.25 1.28 10.67
N ASN A 67 5.69 1.55 11.91
CA ASN A 67 5.98 2.91 12.37
C ASN A 67 7.07 3.61 11.54
N VAL A 68 8.15 2.91 11.19
CA VAL A 68 9.26 3.49 10.41
C VAL A 68 8.82 3.71 8.97
N PHE A 69 8.11 2.75 8.38
CA PHE A 69 7.55 2.86 7.04
C PHE A 69 6.58 4.06 6.92
N PHE A 70 5.58 4.15 7.80
CA PHE A 70 4.57 5.22 7.77
C PHE A 70 5.17 6.61 8.06
N LEU A 71 6.19 6.72 8.91
CA LEU A 71 6.78 8.03 9.27
C LEU A 71 7.88 8.50 8.31
N TYR A 72 8.63 7.59 7.68
CA TYR A 72 9.78 7.94 6.85
C TYR A 72 9.59 7.68 5.35
N MET A 73 8.91 6.61 4.96
CA MET A 73 8.74 6.25 3.55
C MET A 73 7.51 6.91 2.93
N LEU A 74 6.40 6.95 3.68
CA LEU A 74 5.13 7.45 3.16
C LEU A 74 5.15 8.96 2.83
N PRO A 75 5.70 9.86 3.68
CA PRO A 75 5.65 11.29 3.39
C PRO A 75 6.41 11.70 2.12
N PRO A 76 7.63 11.20 1.83
CA PRO A 76 8.31 11.46 0.56
C PRO A 76 7.53 10.95 -0.66
N ILE A 77 6.92 9.76 -0.58
CA ILE A 77 6.16 9.17 -1.70
C ILE A 77 4.93 10.02 -2.04
N VAL A 78 4.18 10.45 -1.01
CA VAL A 78 3.00 11.30 -1.18
C VAL A 78 3.39 12.70 -1.65
N LEU A 79 4.52 13.24 -1.17
CA LEU A 79 5.00 14.56 -1.60
C LEU A 79 5.42 14.57 -3.07
N ASP A 80 6.12 13.53 -3.52
CA ASP A 80 6.59 13.40 -4.91
C ASP A 80 5.40 13.31 -5.87
N SER A 81 4.48 12.39 -5.62
CA SER A 81 3.23 12.23 -6.40
C SER A 81 2.31 13.46 -6.33
N GLY A 82 2.24 14.15 -5.19
CA GLY A 82 1.48 15.39 -5.04
C GLY A 82 2.12 16.59 -5.75
N TYR A 83 3.45 16.62 -5.91
CA TYR A 83 4.16 17.70 -6.58
C TYR A 83 3.93 17.71 -8.09
N PHE A 84 3.88 16.52 -8.71
CA PHE A 84 3.62 16.37 -10.15
C PHE A 84 2.12 16.50 -10.52
N MET A 85 1.24 16.67 -9.53
CA MET A 85 -0.20 16.69 -9.73
C MET A 85 -0.74 18.06 -10.20
N PRO A 86 -1.55 18.12 -11.28
CA PRO A 86 -2.20 19.35 -11.75
C PRO A 86 -3.32 19.80 -10.79
N THR A 87 -3.03 20.79 -9.95
CA THR A 87 -3.90 21.20 -8.84
C THR A 87 -5.18 21.93 -9.25
N ARG A 88 -5.20 22.72 -10.34
CA ARG A 88 -6.39 23.50 -10.73
C ARG A 88 -7.63 22.66 -11.07
N PRO A 89 -7.59 21.73 -12.04
CA PRO A 89 -8.75 20.91 -12.39
C PRO A 89 -9.16 19.94 -11.27
N PHE A 90 -8.21 19.56 -10.41
CA PHE A 90 -8.47 18.75 -9.22
C PHE A 90 -9.41 19.46 -8.24
N PHE A 91 -9.05 20.66 -7.79
CA PHE A 91 -9.83 21.36 -6.77
C PHE A 91 -11.21 21.78 -7.29
N GLU A 92 -11.39 21.95 -8.60
CA GLU A 92 -12.68 22.24 -9.22
C GLU A 92 -13.65 21.04 -9.22
N ASN A 93 -13.14 19.80 -9.27
CA ASN A 93 -13.96 18.58 -9.40
C ASN A 93 -13.72 17.55 -8.27
N ILE A 94 -13.10 17.98 -7.16
CA ILE A 94 -12.71 17.09 -6.05
C ILE A 94 -13.89 16.28 -5.49
N GLY A 95 -15.10 16.86 -5.46
CA GLY A 95 -16.29 16.17 -4.97
C GLY A 95 -16.71 14.98 -5.86
N THR A 96 -16.69 15.17 -7.18
CA THR A 96 -17.04 14.11 -8.14
C THR A 96 -15.98 13.02 -8.15
N VAL A 97 -14.71 13.41 -8.12
CA VAL A 97 -13.56 12.51 -7.99
C VAL A 97 -13.68 11.65 -6.72
N LEU A 98 -13.87 12.29 -5.56
CA LEU A 98 -13.99 11.59 -4.28
C LEU A 98 -15.20 10.64 -4.27
N TRP A 99 -16.31 11.05 -4.87
CA TRP A 99 -17.50 10.21 -5.00
C TRP A 99 -17.22 8.97 -5.84
N PHE A 100 -16.56 9.12 -7.00
CA PHE A 100 -16.16 7.99 -7.83
C PHE A 100 -15.16 7.07 -7.13
N ALA A 101 -14.20 7.63 -6.38
CA ALA A 101 -13.24 6.86 -5.58
C ALA A 101 -13.98 6.00 -4.54
N VAL A 102 -14.73 6.65 -3.65
CA VAL A 102 -15.36 5.98 -2.50
C VAL A 102 -16.43 5.00 -2.95
N VAL A 103 -17.35 5.42 -3.84
CA VAL A 103 -18.44 4.55 -4.31
C VAL A 103 -17.89 3.44 -5.20
N GLY A 104 -16.89 3.73 -6.03
CA GLY A 104 -16.24 2.75 -6.89
C GLY A 104 -15.55 1.65 -6.08
N THR A 105 -14.72 2.02 -5.10
CA THR A 105 -14.03 1.08 -4.22
C THR A 105 -15.02 0.28 -3.36
N LEU A 106 -16.08 0.91 -2.82
CA LEU A 106 -17.12 0.20 -2.07
C LEU A 106 -17.86 -0.82 -2.95
N TRP A 107 -18.24 -0.43 -4.16
CA TRP A 107 -18.92 -1.33 -5.10
C TRP A 107 -18.01 -2.49 -5.53
N ASN A 108 -16.72 -2.21 -5.76
CA ASN A 108 -15.72 -3.21 -6.09
C ASN A 108 -15.50 -4.20 -4.93
N SER A 109 -15.31 -3.71 -3.71
CA SER A 109 -15.16 -4.55 -2.51
C SER A 109 -16.39 -5.44 -2.27
N ILE A 110 -17.61 -4.88 -2.36
CA ILE A 110 -18.84 -5.66 -2.22
C ILE A 110 -18.96 -6.70 -3.34
N GLY A 111 -18.65 -6.33 -4.58
CA GLY A 111 -18.69 -7.23 -5.73
C GLY A 111 -17.73 -8.41 -5.60
N ILE A 112 -16.48 -8.14 -5.21
CA ILE A 112 -15.46 -9.18 -4.99
C ILE A 112 -15.85 -10.04 -3.78
N GLY A 113 -16.29 -9.45 -2.66
CA GLY A 113 -16.66 -10.19 -1.46
C GLY A 113 -17.88 -11.09 -1.66
N MET A 114 -18.92 -10.59 -2.34
CA MET A 114 -20.12 -11.37 -2.66
C MET A 114 -19.85 -12.46 -3.70
N SER A 115 -19.00 -12.19 -4.71
CA SER A 115 -18.65 -13.21 -5.70
C SER A 115 -17.81 -14.34 -5.10
N LEU A 116 -16.85 -14.02 -4.24
CA LEU A 116 -16.11 -15.02 -3.46
C LEU A 116 -17.03 -15.84 -2.56
N PHE A 117 -17.94 -15.18 -1.84
CA PHE A 117 -18.93 -15.88 -1.02
C PHE A 117 -19.84 -16.79 -1.84
N ALA A 118 -20.30 -16.34 -3.01
CA ALA A 118 -21.11 -17.15 -3.91
C ALA A 118 -20.36 -18.37 -4.45
N ILE A 119 -19.05 -18.26 -4.71
CA ILE A 119 -18.20 -19.38 -5.13
C ILE A 119 -18.02 -20.38 -3.98
N CYS A 120 -17.80 -19.91 -2.74
CA CYS A 120 -17.67 -20.78 -1.56
C CYS A 120 -18.95 -21.59 -1.28
N GLN A 121 -20.13 -21.05 -1.66
CA GLN A 121 -21.41 -21.76 -1.54
C GLN A 121 -21.59 -22.88 -2.57
N ILE A 122 -20.75 -22.97 -3.60
CA ILE A 122 -20.79 -24.05 -4.58
C ILE A 122 -20.10 -25.28 -3.97
N GLU A 123 -20.87 -26.34 -3.68
CA GLU A 123 -20.41 -27.59 -3.07
C GLU A 123 -19.22 -28.27 -3.80
N ALA A 124 -18.98 -27.91 -5.06
CA ALA A 124 -17.86 -28.41 -5.86
C ALA A 124 -16.48 -27.99 -5.35
N PHE A 125 -16.38 -26.88 -4.61
CA PHE A 125 -15.09 -26.38 -4.10
C PHE A 125 -14.73 -26.90 -2.71
N GLY A 126 -15.67 -27.47 -1.95
CA GLY A 126 -15.39 -28.07 -0.63
C GLY A 126 -14.91 -27.09 0.45
N VAL A 127 -15.04 -25.78 0.22
CA VAL A 127 -14.59 -24.72 1.15
C VAL A 127 -15.82 -24.11 1.84
N GLN A 128 -16.42 -24.85 2.78
CA GLN A 128 -17.62 -24.40 3.50
C GLN A 128 -17.33 -23.64 4.81
N ASP A 129 -16.06 -23.50 5.21
CA ASP A 129 -15.70 -22.93 6.52
C ASP A 129 -15.39 -21.42 6.50
N ILE A 130 -15.37 -20.77 5.33
CA ILE A 130 -15.03 -19.34 5.24
C ILE A 130 -16.28 -18.48 5.47
N ASN A 131 -16.24 -17.66 6.53
CA ASN A 131 -17.35 -16.78 6.89
C ASN A 131 -17.43 -15.57 5.92
N LEU A 132 -18.63 -15.01 5.74
CA LEU A 132 -18.85 -13.82 4.92
C LEU A 132 -17.95 -12.65 5.35
N GLN A 133 -17.67 -12.54 6.65
CA GLN A 133 -16.79 -11.51 7.19
C GLN A 133 -15.35 -11.64 6.68
N GLU A 134 -14.80 -12.85 6.61
CA GLU A 134 -13.43 -13.08 6.12
C GLU A 134 -13.31 -12.79 4.64
N ASN A 135 -14.32 -13.20 3.85
CA ASN A 135 -14.40 -12.87 2.42
C ASN A 135 -14.50 -11.36 2.17
N LEU A 136 -15.30 -10.65 2.98
CA LEU A 136 -15.46 -9.20 2.84
C LEU A 136 -14.20 -8.44 3.30
N LEU A 137 -13.50 -8.94 4.32
CA LEU A 137 -12.20 -8.40 4.75
C LEU A 137 -11.16 -8.59 3.65
N PHE A 138 -11.05 -9.78 3.08
CA PHE A 138 -10.15 -10.05 1.96
C PHE A 138 -10.50 -9.17 0.74
N ALA A 139 -11.78 -9.10 0.38
CA ALA A 139 -12.24 -8.25 -0.72
C ALA A 139 -11.95 -6.76 -0.49
N THR A 140 -12.04 -6.29 0.75
CA THR A 140 -11.68 -4.91 1.10
C THR A 140 -10.18 -4.67 0.95
N ILE A 141 -9.33 -5.60 1.38
CA ILE A 141 -7.88 -5.49 1.23
C ILE A 141 -7.48 -5.50 -0.26
N ILE A 142 -8.07 -6.37 -1.06
CA ILE A 142 -7.77 -6.46 -2.51
C ILE A 142 -8.35 -5.27 -3.27
N SER A 143 -9.51 -4.75 -2.84
CA SER A 143 -10.11 -3.55 -3.42
C SER A 143 -9.39 -2.27 -3.03
N ALA A 144 -8.66 -2.24 -1.91
CA ALA A 144 -7.74 -1.17 -1.58
C ALA A 144 -6.50 -1.32 -2.48
N VAL A 145 -6.58 -0.75 -3.67
CA VAL A 145 -5.52 -0.80 -4.67
C VAL A 145 -4.32 0.02 -4.18
N ASP A 146 -3.10 -0.47 -4.40
CA ASP A 146 -1.88 0.31 -4.14
C ASP A 146 -1.80 1.45 -5.17
N PRO A 147 -2.03 2.70 -4.76
CA PRO A 147 -2.03 3.83 -5.66
C PRO A 147 -0.64 4.05 -6.24
N VAL A 148 0.43 3.76 -5.51
CA VAL A 148 1.79 4.11 -5.91
C VAL A 148 2.17 3.28 -7.13
N ALA A 149 1.81 1.99 -7.12
CA ALA A 149 1.98 1.12 -8.28
C ALA A 149 1.12 1.58 -9.47
N VAL A 150 -0.14 1.96 -9.24
CA VAL A 150 -1.05 2.42 -10.30
C VAL A 150 -0.64 3.76 -10.89
N LEU A 151 -0.24 4.71 -10.06
CA LEU A 151 0.19 6.06 -10.46
C LEU A 151 1.46 6.00 -11.31
N ASN A 152 2.45 5.18 -10.93
CA ASN A 152 3.66 4.96 -11.74
C ASN A 152 3.31 4.43 -13.14
N VAL A 153 2.40 3.44 -13.22
CA VAL A 153 1.96 2.91 -14.51
C VAL A 153 1.21 3.98 -15.30
N PHE A 154 0.35 4.78 -14.65
CA PHE A 154 -0.44 5.81 -15.33
C PHE A 154 0.38 6.98 -15.85
N GLU A 155 1.48 7.31 -15.20
CA GLU A 155 2.44 8.30 -15.68
C GLU A 155 3.09 7.82 -17.00
N ASP A 156 3.49 6.54 -17.07
CA ASP A 156 4.06 5.94 -18.28
C ASP A 156 3.09 5.94 -19.48
N ILE A 157 1.79 5.74 -19.24
CA ILE A 157 0.76 5.69 -20.29
C ILE A 157 0.01 7.01 -20.51
N SER A 158 0.43 8.12 -19.85
CA SER A 158 -0.18 9.45 -20.01
C SER A 158 -1.71 9.46 -19.82
N VAL A 159 -2.21 8.84 -18.75
CA VAL A 159 -3.67 8.70 -18.50
C VAL A 159 -4.30 10.04 -18.10
N ASN A 160 -5.62 10.12 -18.28
CA ASN A 160 -6.47 11.23 -17.83
C ASN A 160 -6.19 11.61 -16.36
N GLU A 161 -5.86 12.88 -16.16
CA GLU A 161 -5.58 13.50 -14.86
C GLU A 161 -6.64 13.18 -13.80
N GLN A 162 -7.92 13.06 -14.20
CA GLN A 162 -9.01 12.74 -13.28
C GLN A 162 -8.82 11.41 -12.54
N LEU A 163 -8.32 10.38 -13.22
CA LEU A 163 -8.15 9.06 -12.62
C LEU A 163 -6.95 9.02 -11.65
N TYR A 164 -5.87 9.72 -12.01
CA TYR A 164 -4.71 9.94 -11.15
C TYR A 164 -5.12 10.57 -9.83
N ILE A 165 -5.95 11.61 -9.93
CA ILE A 165 -6.45 12.37 -8.80
C ILE A 165 -7.33 11.52 -7.86
N VAL A 166 -8.23 10.70 -8.42
CA VAL A 166 -9.12 9.79 -7.66
C VAL A 166 -8.30 8.85 -6.78
N VAL A 167 -7.32 8.17 -7.40
CA VAL A 167 -6.49 7.16 -6.75
C VAL A 167 -5.58 7.79 -5.68
N PHE A 168 -5.00 8.95 -5.97
CA PHE A 168 -4.21 9.69 -4.98
C PHE A 168 -5.04 10.11 -3.75
N GLY A 169 -6.27 10.61 -3.96
CA GLY A 169 -7.16 11.06 -2.90
C GLY A 169 -7.63 9.94 -1.97
N GLU A 170 -7.96 8.77 -2.52
CA GLU A 170 -8.30 7.57 -1.75
C GLU A 170 -7.21 7.22 -0.75
N CYS A 171 -5.96 7.26 -1.19
CA CYS A 171 -4.85 6.75 -0.39
C CYS A 171 -4.33 7.75 0.61
N LEU A 172 -4.32 9.04 0.27
CA LEU A 172 -4.09 10.09 1.25
C LEU A 172 -5.10 10.00 2.40
N PHE A 173 -6.36 9.72 2.09
CA PHE A 173 -7.40 9.56 3.10
C PHE A 173 -7.21 8.28 3.94
N ASN A 174 -6.93 7.15 3.30
CA ASN A 174 -6.65 5.87 3.97
C ASN A 174 -5.43 5.96 4.91
N ASP A 175 -4.36 6.60 4.45
CA ASP A 175 -3.14 6.80 5.24
C ASP A 175 -3.38 7.76 6.40
N ALA A 176 -4.13 8.85 6.18
CA ALA A 176 -4.48 9.80 7.24
C ALA A 176 -5.32 9.15 8.36
N VAL A 177 -6.29 8.31 8.01
CA VAL A 177 -7.11 7.56 8.99
C VAL A 177 -6.26 6.58 9.79
N THR A 178 -5.30 5.93 9.14
CA THR A 178 -4.36 4.98 9.78
C THR A 178 -3.42 5.71 10.75
N VAL A 179 -2.86 6.85 10.34
CA VAL A 179 -1.97 7.67 11.18
C VAL A 179 -2.72 8.34 12.34
N VAL A 180 -4.00 8.68 12.19
CA VAL A 180 -4.81 9.21 13.30
C VAL A 180 -5.23 8.10 14.29
N SER A 181 -5.50 6.89 13.78
CA SER A 181 -5.87 5.75 14.65
C SER A 181 -4.68 5.16 15.40
N GLY A 182 -3.50 5.06 14.78
CA GLY A 182 -2.31 4.41 15.35
C GLY A 182 -1.85 4.96 16.72
N PRO A 183 -1.77 6.29 16.92
CA PRO A 183 -1.41 6.89 18.22
C PRO A 183 -2.49 6.74 19.28
N SER A 184 -3.76 6.67 18.89
CA SER A 184 -4.92 6.60 19.79
C SER A 184 -5.02 5.25 20.51
N SER A 185 -4.52 4.17 19.88
CA SER A 185 -4.39 2.85 20.52
C SER A 185 -3.36 2.80 21.65
N ASN A 186 -2.31 3.64 21.62
CA ASN A 186 -1.32 3.70 22.70
C ASN A 186 -1.74 4.61 23.87
N LEU A 187 -2.61 5.60 23.63
CA LEU A 187 -3.12 6.50 24.67
C LEU A 187 -4.24 5.87 25.52
N THR A 188 -4.96 4.87 24.99
CA THR A 188 -6.04 4.20 25.72
C THR A 188 -5.53 3.11 26.68
N LEU A 189 -4.31 2.60 26.47
CA LEU A 189 -3.63 1.66 27.38
C LEU A 189 -2.77 2.35 28.46
N ALA A 190 -2.57 3.67 28.37
CA ALA A 190 -1.80 4.45 29.34
C ALA A 190 -2.67 5.09 30.47
N SER A 191 -3.88 4.59 30.69
CA SER A 191 -4.72 4.93 31.83
C SER A 191 -4.92 3.73 32.79
N PRO A 192 -3.90 3.30 33.54
CA PRO A 192 -4.12 2.45 34.70
C PRO A 192 -4.69 3.31 35.84
N ASN A 193 -6.00 3.17 36.07
CA ASN A 193 -6.68 3.29 37.37
C ASN A 193 -5.93 4.06 38.48
N ARG A 194 -6.08 5.38 38.52
CA ARG A 194 -5.95 6.15 39.78
C ARG A 194 -7.36 6.38 40.31
N HIS A 195 -7.90 5.44 41.10
CA HIS A 195 -8.89 5.67 42.17
C HIS A 195 -9.33 4.33 42.81
N ARG A 196 -8.57 3.83 43.78
CA ARG A 196 -9.00 3.41 45.12
C ARG A 196 -7.83 2.78 45.87
#